data_AF-A0A1F9VAH3-F1
#
_entry.id   AF-A0A1F9VAH3-F1
#
_cell.length_a   1.000
_cell.length_b   1.000
_cell.length_c   1.000
_cell.angle_alpha   90.00
_cell.angle_beta   90.00
_cell.angle_gamma   90.00
#
_symmetry.space_group_name_H-M   'P 1'
#
loop_
_entity.id
_entity.type
_entity.pdbx_description
1 polymer ?
#
loop_
_entity_poly.entity_id
_entity_poly.type
_entity_poly.pdbx_seq_one_letter_code
_entity_poly.pdbx_strand_id
1 'polypeptide(L)'
;MGDEVFRCRHCQRLRLKRTAEQRYCSGEGCQKARKNAWRRTKLALDPDYRANQRASTKAWLASQGGSGAYYRRYRKRRRQQACCADNADHVARPVRTPVVAAGAKSDAESGQSRVTSGRYRLLRCDAAKSDAIVVELSVVPDG
;
A
#
# COMPACT_ATOMS: atom_id res chain seq x y z
N MET A 1 11.92 -4.52 38.05
CA MET A 1 10.70 -4.02 37.36
C MET A 1 10.62 -4.76 36.05
N GLY A 2 9.68 -5.69 35.90
CA GLY A 2 9.64 -6.60 34.77
C GLY A 2 9.37 -5.86 33.46
N ASP A 3 10.09 -6.24 32.41
CA ASP A 3 9.85 -5.77 31.05
C ASP A 3 8.50 -6.29 30.56
N GLU A 4 7.43 -5.54 30.84
CA GLU A 4 6.11 -5.87 30.32
C GLU A 4 6.14 -5.71 28.79
N VAL A 5 5.81 -6.78 28.07
CA VAL A 5 5.71 -6.78 26.61
C VAL A 5 4.25 -6.69 26.18
N PHE A 6 3.98 -5.92 25.14
CA PHE A 6 2.64 -5.80 24.56
C PHE A 6 2.66 -6.08 23.05
N ARG A 7 1.52 -6.54 22.52
CA ARG A 7 1.32 -6.72 21.08
C ARG A 7 0.77 -5.44 20.46
N CYS A 8 1.50 -4.87 19.50
CA CYS A 8 1.06 -3.66 18.80
C CYS A 8 -0.22 -3.93 17.98
N ARG A 9 -1.25 -3.11 18.12
CA ARG A 9 -2.52 -3.29 17.39
C ARG A 9 -2.43 -3.12 15.87
N HIS A 10 -1.42 -2.40 15.38
CA HIS A 10 -1.28 -2.18 13.94
C HIS A 10 -0.36 -3.21 13.28
N CYS A 11 0.88 -3.32 13.74
CA CYS A 11 1.86 -4.22 13.12
C CYS A 11 1.96 -5.60 13.77
N GLN A 12 1.19 -5.85 14.85
CA GLN A 12 1.12 -7.14 15.57
C GLN A 12 2.43 -7.68 16.15
N ARG A 13 3.53 -6.93 16.07
CA ARG A 13 4.81 -7.29 16.69
C ARG A 13 4.77 -7.06 18.19
N LEU A 14 5.41 -7.94 18.95
CA LEU A 14 5.67 -7.75 20.38
C LEU A 14 6.68 -6.62 20.56
N ARG A 15 6.42 -5.76 21.54
CA ARG A 15 7.24 -4.59 21.85
C ARG A 15 7.28 -4.38 23.36
N LEU A 16 8.38 -3.80 23.83
CA LEU A 16 8.49 -3.34 25.21
C LEU A 16 7.45 -2.25 25.47
N LYS A 17 6.70 -2.42 26.56
CA LYS A 17 5.67 -1.50 26.99
C LYS A 17 6.34 -0.38 27.80
N ARG A 18 6.20 0.85 27.32
CA ARG A 18 6.74 2.06 27.97
C ARG A 18 5.73 2.72 28.91
N THR A 19 4.44 2.42 28.74
CA THR A 19 3.35 3.02 29.50
C THR A 19 2.20 2.02 29.61
N ALA A 20 1.49 2.01 30.74
CA ALA A 20 0.41 1.05 31.00
C ALA A 20 -0.65 1.00 29.88
N GLU A 21 -0.94 2.13 29.25
CA GLU A 21 -1.96 2.25 28.19
C GLU A 21 -1.42 2.10 26.76
N GLN A 22 -0.16 1.70 26.60
CA GLN A 22 0.46 1.62 25.28
C GLN A 22 -0.15 0.49 24.44
N ARG A 23 -0.88 0.87 23.38
CA ARG A 23 -1.54 -0.06 22.44
C ARG A 23 -0.90 -0.10 21.05
N TYR A 24 -0.05 0.88 20.74
CA TYR A 24 0.65 1.02 19.47
C TYR A 24 2.14 1.26 19.73
N CYS A 25 3.00 0.69 18.87
CA CYS A 25 4.43 0.95 18.94
C CYS A 25 4.80 2.31 18.33
N SER A 26 6.03 2.77 18.55
CA SER A 26 6.54 4.06 18.06
C SER A 26 6.77 4.12 16.54
N GLY A 27 6.62 3.01 15.81
CA GLY A 27 6.79 2.99 14.36
C GLY A 27 5.80 3.93 13.66
N GLU A 28 6.26 4.64 12.63
CA GLU A 28 5.48 5.70 11.96
C GLU A 28 4.12 5.20 11.46
N GLY A 29 4.07 4.05 10.79
CA GLY A 29 2.81 3.44 10.34
C GLY A 29 1.86 3.13 11.51
N CYS A 30 2.39 2.69 12.65
CA CYS A 30 1.60 2.38 13.84
C CYS A 30 1.07 3.65 14.52
N GLN A 31 1.84 4.72 14.53
CA GLN A 31 1.38 6.01 15.03
C GLN A 31 0.33 6.65 14.10
N LYS A 32 0.48 6.54 12.78
CA LYS A 32 -0.55 6.92 11.81
C LYS A 32 -1.84 6.13 12.04
N ALA A 33 -1.74 4.81 12.21
CA ALA A 33 -2.89 3.96 12.52
C ALA A 33 -3.57 4.36 13.85
N ARG A 34 -2.81 4.65 14.90
CA ARG A 34 -3.34 5.17 16.18
C ARG A 34 -4.14 6.46 15.99
N LYS A 35 -3.56 7.46 15.31
CA LYS A 35 -4.23 8.74 15.03
C LYS A 35 -5.49 8.54 14.19
N ASN A 36 -5.43 7.66 13.19
CA ASN A 36 -6.58 7.33 12.35
C ASN A 36 -7.72 6.66 13.14
N ALA A 37 -7.40 5.72 14.03
CA ALA A 37 -8.37 5.07 14.90
C ALA A 37 -9.06 6.10 15.81
N TRP A 38 -8.27 6.94 16.49
CA TRP A 38 -8.80 8.03 17.31
C TRP A 38 -9.72 8.97 16.52
N ARG A 39 -9.27 9.40 15.33
CA ARG A 39 -10.07 10.29 14.47
C ARG A 39 -11.39 9.65 14.06
N ARG A 40 -11.41 8.36 13.71
CA ARG A 40 -12.65 7.63 13.37
C ARG A 40 -13.61 7.59 14.55
N THR A 41 -13.11 7.25 15.74
CA THR A 41 -13.90 7.25 16.97
C THR A 41 -14.46 8.64 17.27
N LYS A 42 -13.65 9.69 17.14
CA LYS A 42 -14.10 11.08 17.31
C LYS A 42 -15.17 11.47 16.31
N LEU A 43 -15.01 11.17 15.02
CA LEU A 43 -16.03 11.45 14.01
C LEU A 43 -17.36 10.72 14.25
N ALA A 44 -17.33 9.56 14.92
CA ALA A 44 -18.53 8.78 15.22
C ALA A 44 -19.26 9.29 16.47
N LEU A 45 -18.51 9.65 17.51
CA LEU A 45 -19.07 9.99 18.82
C LEU A 45 -19.33 11.49 19.02
N ASP A 46 -18.61 12.35 18.30
CA ASP A 46 -18.58 13.80 18.54
C ASP A 46 -19.20 14.56 17.36
N PRO A 47 -20.49 14.96 17.46
CA PRO A 47 -21.21 15.61 16.37
C PRO A 47 -20.65 17.00 16.04
N ASP A 48 -20.17 17.74 17.05
CA ASP A 48 -19.58 19.07 16.88
C ASP A 48 -18.24 18.98 16.17
N TYR A 49 -17.40 18.02 16.57
CA TYR A 49 -16.17 17.72 15.84
C TYR A 49 -16.45 17.39 14.37
N ARG A 50 -17.48 16.56 14.10
CA ARG A 50 -17.87 16.21 12.73
C ARG A 50 -18.35 17.43 11.93
N ALA A 51 -19.16 18.30 12.53
CA ALA A 51 -19.65 19.52 11.89
C ALA A 51 -18.50 20.49 11.57
N ASN A 52 -17.60 20.72 12.53
CA ASN A 52 -16.43 21.55 12.34
C ASN A 52 -15.51 21.03 11.23
N GLN A 53 -15.23 19.72 11.21
CA GLN A 53 -14.43 19.09 10.14
C GLN A 53 -15.04 19.32 8.75
N ARG A 54 -16.37 19.25 8.62
CA ARG A 54 -17.08 19.52 7.36
C ARG A 54 -16.96 20.99 6.97
N ALA A 55 -17.16 21.90 7.92
CA ALA A 55 -17.07 23.34 7.69
C ALA A 55 -15.66 23.75 7.25
N SER A 56 -14.63 23.29 7.97
CA SER A 56 -13.23 23.55 7.61
C SER A 56 -12.87 22.98 6.24
N THR A 57 -13.32 21.75 5.93
CA THR A 57 -13.08 21.14 4.61
C THR A 57 -13.75 21.95 3.50
N LYS A 58 -14.99 22.41 3.71
CA LYS A 58 -15.73 23.22 2.75
C LYS A 58 -15.05 24.58 2.53
N ALA A 59 -14.67 25.27 3.60
CA ALA A 59 -13.97 26.55 3.53
C ALA A 59 -12.62 26.41 2.81
N TRP A 60 -11.85 25.36 3.11
CA TRP A 60 -10.60 25.08 2.42
C TRP A 60 -10.82 24.77 0.94
N LEU A 61 -11.82 23.96 0.57
CA LEU A 61 -12.11 23.70 -0.84
C LEU A 61 -12.55 24.97 -1.57
N ALA A 62 -13.32 25.84 -0.93
CA ALA A 62 -13.70 27.14 -1.49
C ALA A 62 -12.47 28.01 -1.78
N SER A 63 -11.51 28.09 -0.85
CA SER A 63 -10.25 28.82 -1.08
C SER A 63 -9.39 28.20 -2.18
N GLN A 64 -9.54 26.90 -2.44
CA GLN A 64 -8.93 26.20 -3.57
C GLN A 64 -9.71 26.35 -4.90
N GLY A 65 -10.71 27.23 -4.98
CA GLY A 65 -11.52 27.41 -6.20
C GLY A 65 -12.57 26.30 -6.41
N GLY A 66 -13.00 25.66 -5.33
CA GLY A 66 -14.01 24.61 -5.32
C GLY A 66 -13.45 23.19 -5.48
N SER A 67 -14.30 22.21 -5.17
CA SER A 67 -13.94 20.78 -5.22
C SER A 67 -13.50 20.34 -6.61
N GLY A 68 -14.25 20.69 -7.65
CA GLY A 68 -13.95 20.30 -9.03
C GLY A 68 -12.60 20.83 -9.53
N ALA A 69 -12.32 22.13 -9.32
CA ALA A 69 -11.07 22.73 -9.74
C ALA A 69 -9.88 22.14 -9.00
N TYR A 70 -10.00 21.95 -7.67
CA TYR A 70 -8.97 21.31 -6.86
C TYR A 70 -8.65 19.89 -7.34
N TYR A 71 -9.66 19.02 -7.49
CA TYR A 71 -9.44 17.62 -7.89
C TYR A 71 -8.90 17.49 -9.31
N ARG A 72 -9.30 18.36 -10.25
CA ARG A 72 -8.70 18.42 -11.59
C ARG A 72 -7.20 18.74 -11.52
N ARG A 73 -6.81 19.78 -10.76
CA ARG A 73 -5.39 20.14 -10.58
C ARG A 73 -4.61 19.04 -9.87
N TYR A 74 -5.17 18.42 -8.83
CA TYR A 74 -4.57 17.30 -8.13
C TYR A 74 -4.29 16.12 -9.07
N ARG A 75 -5.28 15.70 -9.87
CA ARG A 75 -5.13 14.60 -10.83
C ARG A 75 -4.10 14.92 -11.91
N LYS A 76 -4.09 16.15 -12.45
CA LYS A 76 -3.09 16.61 -13.42
C LYS A 76 -1.67 16.50 -12.84
N ARG A 77 -1.46 17.03 -11.63
CA ARG A 77 -0.15 16.96 -10.94
C ARG A 77 0.29 15.53 -10.68
N ARG A 78 -0.62 14.66 -10.24
CA ARG A 78 -0.31 13.23 -10.02
C ARG A 78 0.09 12.53 -11.32
N ARG A 79 -0.59 12.82 -12.43
CA ARG A 79 -0.23 12.29 -13.76
C ARG A 79 1.13 12.81 -14.23
N GLN A 80 1.43 14.08 -13.98
CA GLN A 80 2.75 14.67 -14.30
C GLN A 80 3.86 14.00 -13.49
N GLN A 81 3.65 13.75 -12.20
CA GLN A 81 4.62 13.02 -11.37
C GLN A 81 4.81 11.58 -11.83
N ALA A 82 3.73 10.91 -12.24
CA ALA A 82 3.79 9.56 -12.80
C ALA A 82 4.54 9.54 -14.14
N CYS A 83 4.22 10.43 -15.09
CA CYS A 83 4.91 10.43 -16.39
C CYS A 83 6.39 10.83 -16.29
N CYS A 84 6.75 11.70 -15.33
CA CYS A 84 8.16 11.99 -15.04
C CYS A 84 8.89 10.79 -14.43
N ALA A 85 8.19 9.91 -13.68
CA ALA A 85 8.76 8.66 -13.19
C ALA A 85 8.86 7.60 -14.31
N ASP A 86 7.83 7.48 -15.17
CA ASP A 86 7.81 6.54 -16.30
C ASP A 86 8.88 6.88 -17.35
N ASN A 87 9.19 8.16 -17.58
CA ASN A 87 10.28 8.57 -18.48
C ASN A 87 11.68 8.22 -17.96
N ALA A 88 11.86 8.01 -16.65
CA ALA A 88 13.15 7.56 -16.11
C ALA A 88 13.39 6.05 -16.36
N ASP A 89 12.32 5.24 -16.41
CA ASP A 89 12.41 3.80 -16.67
C ASP A 89 12.35 3.42 -18.16
N HIS A 90 11.87 4.32 -19.04
CA HIS A 90 11.77 4.05 -20.48
C HIS A 90 13.09 4.13 -21.26
N VAL A 91 14.16 4.68 -20.70
CA VAL A 91 15.48 4.75 -21.39
C VAL A 91 16.25 3.41 -21.29
N ALA A 92 15.74 2.43 -20.54
CA ALA A 92 16.44 1.16 -20.28
C ALA A 92 15.66 -0.10 -20.70
N ARG A 93 14.82 -0.03 -21.75
CA ARG A 93 14.20 -1.26 -22.32
C ARG A 93 14.80 -1.59 -23.69
N PRO A 94 15.62 -2.66 -23.82
CA PRO A 94 15.91 -3.22 -25.13
C PRO A 94 14.60 -3.72 -25.76
N VAL A 95 14.43 -3.35 -27.03
CA VAL A 95 13.36 -3.81 -27.92
C VAL A 95 13.23 -5.32 -27.80
N ARG A 96 12.07 -5.79 -27.33
CA ARG A 96 11.62 -7.16 -27.56
C ARG A 96 10.45 -7.10 -28.53
N THR A 97 10.61 -7.91 -29.56
CA THR A 97 9.78 -8.10 -30.76
C THR A 97 8.29 -8.28 -30.46
N PRO A 98 7.42 -7.93 -31.42
CA PRO A 98 5.99 -7.97 -31.22
C PRO A 98 5.50 -9.42 -31.34
N VAL A 99 4.95 -9.96 -30.25
CA VAL A 99 4.05 -11.11 -30.34
C VAL A 99 2.64 -10.55 -30.35
N VAL A 100 2.07 -10.62 -31.55
CA VAL A 100 0.68 -10.44 -31.98
C VAL A 100 -0.39 -10.44 -30.88
N ALA A 101 -1.25 -9.44 -31.01
CA ALA A 101 -2.47 -9.24 -30.25
C ALA A 101 -3.49 -10.37 -30.44
N ALA A 102 -4.17 -10.74 -29.35
CA ALA A 102 -5.50 -11.33 -29.40
C ALA A 102 -6.35 -10.65 -28.31
N GLY A 103 -7.38 -9.94 -28.75
CA GLY A 103 -8.28 -9.18 -27.89
C GLY A 103 -9.27 -10.05 -27.11
N ALA A 104 -9.86 -9.42 -26.09
CA ALA A 104 -11.18 -9.66 -25.51
C ALA A 104 -11.59 -11.11 -25.17
N LYS A 105 -11.47 -11.47 -23.87
CA LYS A 105 -12.55 -11.86 -22.94
C LYS A 105 -11.95 -12.62 -21.75
N SER A 106 -12.25 -12.13 -20.55
CA SER A 106 -12.17 -12.91 -19.32
C SER A 106 -13.15 -14.08 -19.40
N ASP A 107 -12.73 -15.27 -18.96
CA ASP A 107 -13.54 -16.46 -18.59
C ASP A 107 -12.96 -17.74 -19.22
N ALA A 108 -11.91 -18.28 -18.58
CA ALA A 108 -11.53 -19.70 -18.62
C ALA A 108 -10.44 -19.93 -17.56
N GLU A 109 -10.80 -20.56 -16.44
CA GLU A 109 -9.85 -21.15 -15.50
C GLU A 109 -9.19 -22.35 -16.17
N SER A 110 -7.95 -22.19 -16.65
CA SER A 110 -7.10 -23.32 -17.03
C SER A 110 -6.12 -23.62 -15.91
N GLY A 111 -6.45 -24.64 -15.12
CA GLY A 111 -5.60 -25.22 -14.09
C GLY A 111 -4.39 -25.93 -14.67
N GLN A 112 -3.36 -25.16 -15.02
CA GLN A 112 -2.00 -25.67 -15.25
C GLN A 112 -1.05 -24.82 -14.44
N SER A 113 -0.26 -25.45 -13.56
CA SER A 113 0.78 -24.79 -12.78
C SER A 113 1.70 -24.03 -13.73
N ARG A 114 1.61 -22.70 -13.75
CA ARG A 114 2.46 -21.80 -14.56
C ARG A 114 3.95 -21.81 -14.14
N VAL A 115 4.35 -22.77 -13.32
CA VAL A 115 5.68 -22.84 -12.71
C VAL A 115 6.42 -24.01 -13.35
N THR A 116 7.36 -23.70 -14.23
CA THR A 116 8.29 -24.67 -14.82
C THR A 116 9.36 -25.06 -13.81
N SER A 117 10.00 -26.23 -13.93
CA SER A 117 11.17 -26.53 -13.11
C SER A 117 12.32 -25.57 -13.41
N GLY A 118 12.97 -25.02 -12.38
CA GLY A 118 14.08 -24.08 -12.56
C GLY A 118 14.48 -23.37 -11.26
N ARG A 119 15.49 -22.50 -11.36
CA ARG A 119 15.92 -21.67 -10.22
C ARG A 119 15.10 -20.40 -10.13
N TYR A 120 14.42 -20.24 -9.00
CA TYR A 120 13.58 -19.10 -8.67
C TYR A 120 14.20 -18.26 -7.58
N ARG A 121 14.01 -16.94 -7.69
CA ARG A 121 14.42 -15.98 -6.69
C ARG A 121 13.17 -15.53 -5.92
N LEU A 122 13.01 -16.00 -4.70
CA LEU A 122 11.88 -15.64 -3.85
C LEU A 122 12.16 -14.31 -3.16
N LEU A 123 11.27 -13.34 -3.41
CA LEU A 123 11.30 -12.01 -2.82
C LEU A 123 10.07 -11.85 -1.91
N ARG A 124 10.29 -11.33 -0.72
CA ARG A 124 9.20 -10.98 0.19
C ARG A 124 8.55 -9.69 -0.30
N CYS A 125 7.26 -9.75 -0.63
CA CYS A 125 6.52 -8.62 -1.18
C CYS A 125 6.36 -7.44 -0.20
N ASP A 126 6.68 -7.59 1.08
CA ASP A 126 6.44 -6.60 2.14
C ASP A 126 7.71 -5.91 2.68
N ALA A 127 8.89 -6.14 2.10
CA ALA A 127 10.14 -5.59 2.62
C ALA A 127 11.00 -4.88 1.55
N ALA A 128 11.19 -3.57 1.75
CA ALA A 128 11.92 -2.65 0.86
C ALA A 128 13.45 -2.89 0.77
N LYS A 129 13.98 -3.86 1.53
CA LYS A 129 15.34 -4.41 1.43
C LYS A 129 15.26 -5.86 1.94
N SER A 130 14.99 -6.79 1.04
CA SER A 130 15.02 -8.22 1.36
C SER A 130 16.10 -8.87 0.53
N ASP A 131 17.02 -9.58 1.17
CA ASP A 131 17.87 -10.54 0.49
C ASP A 131 16.98 -11.65 -0.07
N ALA A 132 17.12 -11.90 -1.36
CA ALA A 132 16.28 -12.88 -2.01
C ALA A 132 16.86 -14.28 -1.84
N ILE A 133 15.98 -15.24 -1.59
CA ILE A 133 16.35 -16.64 -1.45
C ILE A 133 16.29 -17.28 -2.82
N VAL A 134 17.40 -17.88 -3.27
CA VAL A 134 17.43 -18.67 -4.50
C VAL A 134 17.01 -20.10 -4.14
N VAL A 135 15.96 -20.57 -4.78
CA VAL A 135 15.42 -21.93 -4.61
C VAL A 135 15.36 -22.62 -5.96
N GLU A 136 15.53 -23.93 -5.97
CA GLU A 136 15.33 -24.74 -7.17
C GLU A 136 13.99 -25.46 -7.02
N LEU A 137 13.05 -25.17 -7.92
CA LEU A 137 11.78 -25.88 -7.97
C LEU A 137 11.89 -26.95 -9.06
N SER A 138 11.64 -28.20 -8.69
CA SER A 138 11.43 -29.30 -9.63
C SER A 138 9.94 -29.62 -9.69
N VAL A 139 9.41 -29.74 -10.91
CA VAL A 139 8.04 -30.22 -11.12
C VAL A 139 8.13 -31.74 -11.18
N VAL A 140 7.43 -32.40 -10.28
CA VAL A 140 7.23 -33.85 -10.35
C VAL A 140 6.02 -34.06 -11.25
N PRO A 141 6.15 -34.75 -12.40
CA PRO A 141 4.99 -35.06 -13.22
C PRO A 141 4.07 -36.01 -12.45
N ASP A 142 2.77 -35.70 -12.45
CA ASP A 142 1.76 -36.64 -11.99
C ASP A 142 1.74 -37.81 -12.98
N GLY A 143 1.95 -39.04 -12.47
CA GLY A 143 1.88 -40.27 -13.24
C GLY A 143 0.46 -40.67 -13.60
#